data_AF-A0A7W7VB76-F1
#
_entry.id   AF-A0A7W7VB76-F1
#
_cell.length_a   1.000
_cell.length_b   1.000
_cell.length_c   1.000
_cell.angle_alpha   90.00
_cell.angle_beta   90.00
_cell.angle_gamma   90.00
#
_symmetry.space_group_name_H-M   'P 1'
#
loop_
_entity.id
_entity.type
_entity.pdbx_description
1 polymer ?
#
loop_
_entity_poly.entity_id
_entity_poly.type
_entity_poly.pdbx_seq_one_letter_code
_entity_poly.pdbx_strand_id
1 'polypeptide(L)' 'MTSENVAEDEVGEAAVAVSAKVVDDQLIDELVSRAQAEGLQLTGEGGLLQQLTKRS' A
#
# COMPACT_ATOMS: atom_id res chain seq x y z
N MET A 1 -15.45 36.73 -18.78
CA MET A 1 -14.00 36.67 -18.98
C MET A 1 -13.50 35.50 -18.15
N THR A 2 -12.98 34.48 -18.85
CA THR A 2 -12.20 33.30 -18.40
C THR A 2 -12.77 32.41 -17.29
N SER A 3 -13.62 31.47 -17.68
CA SER A 3 -13.85 30.21 -16.95
C SER A 3 -13.06 29.10 -17.65
N GLU A 4 -11.79 28.97 -17.33
CA GLU A 4 -10.96 27.84 -17.77
C GLU A 4 -9.75 27.72 -16.82
N ASN A 5 -9.89 27.00 -15.70
CA ASN A 5 -8.77 26.30 -15.04
C ASN A 5 -9.24 25.35 -13.91
N VAL A 6 -10.15 24.40 -14.19
CA VAL A 6 -10.48 23.32 -13.22
C VAL A 6 -9.93 21.96 -13.66
N ALA A 7 -9.55 21.81 -14.93
CA ALA A 7 -9.10 20.53 -15.48
C ALA A 7 -7.63 20.22 -15.18
N GLU A 8 -6.79 21.21 -14.86
CA GLU A 8 -5.35 21.01 -14.66
C GLU A 8 -5.01 20.49 -13.25
N ASP A 9 -5.84 20.84 -12.25
CA ASP A 9 -5.64 20.49 -10.83
C ASP A 9 -6.03 19.03 -10.53
N GLU A 10 -7.16 18.56 -11.09
CA GLU A 10 -7.66 17.18 -10.95
C GLU A 10 -6.69 16.14 -11.55
N VAL A 11 -6.02 16.47 -12.66
CA VAL A 11 -5.04 15.58 -13.30
C VAL A 11 -3.74 15.50 -12.47
N GLY A 12 -3.35 16.61 -11.85
CA GLY A 12 -2.22 16.65 -10.92
C GLY A 12 -2.48 15.83 -9.66
N GLU A 13 -3.66 15.97 -9.06
CA GLU A 13 -4.04 15.25 -7.83
C GLU A 13 -4.17 13.75 -8.07
N ALA A 14 -4.75 13.33 -9.19
CA ALA A 14 -4.82 11.92 -9.59
C ALA A 14 -3.41 11.31 -9.81
N ALA A 15 -2.50 12.05 -10.45
CA ALA A 15 -1.13 11.57 -10.68
C ALA A 15 -0.32 11.44 -9.37
N VAL A 16 -0.54 12.34 -8.41
CA VAL A 16 0.06 12.25 -7.07
C VAL A 16 -0.52 11.07 -6.29
N ALA A 17 -1.83 10.86 -6.32
CA ALA A 17 -2.46 9.71 -5.67
C ALA A 17 -1.98 8.36 -6.24
N VAL A 18 -1.82 8.27 -7.56
CA VAL A 18 -1.24 7.08 -8.21
C VAL A 18 0.21 6.87 -7.80
N SER A 19 1.01 7.93 -7.76
CA SER A 19 2.42 7.84 -7.34
C SER A 19 2.55 7.43 -5.87
N ALA A 20 1.71 7.99 -4.98
CA ALA A 20 1.66 7.61 -3.57
C ALA A 20 1.30 6.13 -3.41
N LYS A 21 0.29 5.65 -4.13
CA LYS A 21 -0.09 4.24 -4.15
C LYS A 21 1.04 3.33 -4.63
N VAL A 22 1.76 3.73 -5.68
CA VAL A 22 2.92 2.97 -6.21
C VAL A 22 4.07 2.93 -5.20
N VAL A 23 4.27 3.99 -4.43
CA VAL A 23 5.24 4.00 -3.32
C VAL A 23 4.77 3.09 -2.18
N ASP A 24 3.49 3.12 -1.83
CA ASP A 24 2.92 2.24 -0.79
C ASP A 24 3.06 0.75 -1.16
N ASP A 25 2.77 0.40 -2.42
CA ASP A 25 2.88 -0.98 -2.91
C ASP A 25 4.36 -1.47 -2.83
N GLN A 26 5.34 -0.63 -3.19
CA GLN A 26 6.77 -0.95 -3.05
C GLN A 26 7.21 -1.15 -1.60
N LEU A 27 6.71 -0.31 -0.68
CA LEU A 27 7.01 -0.43 0.74
C LEU A 27 6.42 -1.72 1.34
N ILE A 28 5.20 -2.08 0.91
CA ILE A 28 4.56 -3.34 1.29
C ILE A 28 5.42 -4.52 0.83
N ASP A 29 5.89 -4.50 -0.42
CA ASP A 29 6.75 -5.56 -0.97
C ASP A 29 8.07 -5.69 -0.21
N GLU A 30 8.71 -4.57 0.16
CA GLU A 30 9.93 -4.58 0.97
C GLU A 30 9.69 -5.20 2.36
N LEU A 31 8.61 -4.79 3.04
CA LEU A 31 8.24 -5.30 4.35
C LEU A 31 7.94 -6.80 4.31
N VAL A 32 7.20 -7.25 3.30
CA VAL A 32 6.90 -8.66 3.07
C VAL A 32 8.18 -9.45 2.80
N SER A 33 9.08 -8.93 1.97
CA SER A 33 10.36 -9.56 1.66
C SER A 33 11.24 -9.70 2.90
N ARG A 34 11.32 -8.66 3.73
CA ARG A 34 12.11 -8.67 4.97
C ARG A 34 11.52 -9.64 5.99
N ALA A 35 10.20 -9.66 6.15
CA ALA A 35 9.51 -10.63 6.99
C ALA A 35 9.80 -12.08 6.56
N GLN A 36 9.73 -12.38 5.26
CA GLN A 36 10.04 -13.71 4.73
C GLN A 36 11.51 -14.08 4.94
N ALA A 37 12.44 -13.13 4.77
CA ALA A 37 13.87 -13.35 5.03
C ALA A 37 14.16 -13.67 6.51
N GLU A 38 13.36 -13.13 7.43
CA GLU A 38 13.40 -13.44 8.86
C GLU A 38 12.62 -14.71 9.24
N GLY A 39 12.04 -15.42 8.26
CA GLY A 39 11.28 -16.65 8.48
C GLY A 39 9.87 -16.41 9.04
N LEU A 40 9.39 -15.17 9.01
CA LEU A 40 8.08 -14.80 9.51
C LEU A 40 6.99 -15.19 8.49
N GLN A 41 6.17 -16.17 8.85
CA GLN A 41 4.98 -16.51 8.06
C GLN A 41 3.84 -15.54 8.36
N LEU A 42 3.48 -14.72 7.37
CA LEU A 42 2.39 -13.76 7.49
C LEU A 42 1.00 -14.43 7.40
N THR A 43 0.89 -15.49 6.59
CA THR A 43 -0.34 -16.25 6.29
C THR A 43 -0.10 -17.75 6.50
N GLY A 44 -1.17 -18.56 6.41
CA GLY A 44 -1.09 -20.02 6.54
C GLY A 44 -1.28 -20.55 7.97
N GLU A 45 -1.08 -21.85 8.16
CA GLU A 45 -1.19 -22.49 9.48
C GLU A 45 -0.05 -22.04 10.39
N GLY A 46 -0.39 -21.49 11.56
CA GLY A 46 0.59 -20.93 12.50
C GLY A 46 1.09 -19.52 12.16
N GLY A 47 0.73 -18.96 10.99
CA GLY A 47 1.13 -17.63 10.55
C GLY A 47 0.51 -16.49 11.37
N LEU A 48 1.10 -15.29 11.27
CA LEU A 48 0.72 -14.11 12.08
C LEU A 48 -0.76 -13.75 11.99
N LEU A 49 -1.35 -13.73 10.78
CA LEU A 49 -2.78 -13.42 10.63
C LEU A 49 -3.66 -14.42 11.38
N GLN A 50 -3.29 -15.71 11.38
CA GLN A 50 -3.99 -16.72 12.15
C GLN A 50 -3.85 -16.49 13.67
N GLN A 51 -2.67 -16.09 14.14
CA GLN A 51 -2.44 -15.79 15.56
C GLN A 51 -3.22 -14.57 16.04
N LEU A 52 -3.29 -13.52 15.22
CA LEU A 52 -4.01 -12.28 15.56
C LEU A 52 -5.54 -12.48 15.55
N THR A 53 -6.05 -13.23 14.58
CA THR A 53 -7.50 -13.54 14.49
C THR A 53 -7.97 -14.51 15.57
N LYS A 54 -7.11 -15.43 16.04
CA LYS A 54 -7.40 -16.31 17.19
C LYS A 54 -7.43 -15.58 18.54
N ARG A 55 -6.82 -14.38 18.61
CA ARG A 55 -6.81 -13.54 19.82
C ARG A 55 -7.98 -12.55 19.88
N SER A 56 -8.89 -12.63 18.91
CA SER A 56 -10.12 -11.82 18.82
C SER A 56 -11.30 -12.55 19.45
#